data_AF-A0A9E5QXW1-F1
#
_entry.id   AF-A0A9E5QXW1-F1
#
_cell.length_a   1.000
_cell.length_b   1.000
_cell.length_c   1.000
_cell.angle_alpha   90.00
_cell.angle_beta   90.00
_cell.angle_gamma   90.00
#
_symmetry.space_group_name_H-M   'P 1'
#
loop_
_entity.id
_entity.type
_entity.pdbx_description
1 polymer ?
#
loop_
_entity_poly.entity_id
_entity_poly.type
_entity_poly.pdbx_seq_one_letter_code
_entity_poly.pdbx_strand_id
1 'polypeptide(L)'
;MMACKKLVLLFLIGIVWGLLPVSAQLKLPFLKKLEAEIYDTQVMPEDTSILVKYHLSGYKRRYYEVKLYYSNNGGNSYKGPLRLLEGDFGDSTRTGRDKQIHWDFYRENPYFDGKRIMFKIQATEMPKIANGGPENAFRSLLVPGLGDTKVRNGYNYGWITVLSYGCLGTGALFQLRASNKYEDYQARIANTESEHRDLFQQAERSQNWATGFFIAGGAIWAADIVGVYLRGLKNRRRLTQESAEKAKAEEEAGTRGWPIILPLTPTGHGGATLIWRF
;
A
#
# COMPACT_ATOMS: atom_id res chain seq x y z
N MET A 1 2.31 -48.35 5.32
CA MET A 1 3.18 -47.40 4.60
C MET A 1 2.51 -46.05 4.27
N MET A 2 1.61 -45.54 5.14
CA MET A 2 0.91 -44.24 4.94
C MET A 2 1.13 -43.22 6.08
N ALA A 3 1.74 -43.62 7.20
CA ALA A 3 1.94 -42.74 8.36
C ALA A 3 3.09 -41.73 8.17
N CYS A 4 4.04 -41.99 7.27
CA CYS A 4 5.24 -41.16 7.11
C CYS A 4 4.99 -39.88 6.28
N LYS A 5 3.94 -39.82 5.46
CA LYS A 5 3.65 -38.64 4.60
C LYS A 5 2.95 -37.49 5.35
N LYS A 6 2.21 -37.77 6.44
CA LYS A 6 1.52 -36.73 7.23
C LYS A 6 2.47 -35.92 8.12
N LEU A 7 3.61 -36.50 8.52
CA LEU A 7 4.60 -35.83 9.36
C LEU A 7 5.41 -34.78 8.58
N VAL A 8 5.67 -35.02 7.29
CA VAL A 8 6.44 -34.10 6.42
C VAL A 8 5.69 -32.79 6.14
N LEU A 9 4.35 -32.85 6.04
CA LEU A 9 3.54 -31.66 5.73
C LEU A 9 3.45 -30.68 6.91
N LEU A 10 3.41 -31.17 8.16
CA LEU A 10 3.42 -30.32 9.36
C LEU A 10 4.82 -29.75 9.65
N PHE A 11 5.88 -30.45 9.26
CA PHE A 11 7.25 -29.97 9.40
C PHE A 11 7.57 -28.80 8.45
N LEU A 12 6.99 -28.77 7.25
CA LEU A 12 7.21 -27.69 6.28
C LEU A 12 6.60 -26.34 6.71
N ILE A 13 5.52 -26.35 7.49
CA ILE A 13 4.92 -25.12 8.04
C ILE A 13 5.76 -24.56 9.20
N GLY A 14 6.38 -25.44 10.01
CA GLY A 14 7.26 -25.06 11.12
C GLY A 14 8.66 -24.59 10.69
N ILE A 15 9.24 -25.21 9.64
CA ILE A 15 10.58 -24.86 9.12
C ILE A 15 10.63 -23.45 8.53
N VAL A 16 9.54 -22.97 7.92
CA VAL A 16 9.48 -21.60 7.37
C VAL A 16 9.56 -20.53 8.47
N TRP A 17 9.21 -20.87 9.73
CA TRP A 17 9.36 -19.97 10.87
C TRP A 17 10.63 -20.21 11.71
N GLY A 18 11.21 -21.42 11.69
CA GLY A 18 12.31 -21.81 12.59
C GLY A 18 13.74 -21.62 12.08
N LEU A 19 13.96 -21.38 10.78
CA LEU A 19 15.31 -21.34 10.18
C LEU A 19 15.78 -19.95 9.73
N LEU A 20 14.99 -18.91 9.89
CA LEU A 20 15.49 -17.55 9.73
C LEU A 20 16.02 -17.08 11.09
N PRO A 21 17.33 -16.84 11.24
CA PRO A 21 17.85 -16.23 12.46
C PRO A 21 17.09 -14.92 12.69
N VAL A 22 16.52 -14.74 13.88
CA VAL A 22 15.75 -13.55 14.29
C VAL A 22 16.54 -12.25 14.08
N SER A 23 17.87 -12.33 13.96
CA SER A 23 18.80 -11.23 13.70
C SER A 23 18.93 -10.83 12.23
N ALA A 24 18.49 -11.65 11.27
CA ALA A 24 18.37 -11.24 9.87
C ALA A 24 17.04 -10.51 9.66
N GLN A 25 16.86 -9.40 10.41
CA GLN A 25 15.85 -8.41 10.06
C GLN A 25 16.27 -7.86 8.69
N LEU A 26 15.75 -8.46 7.61
CA LEU A 26 15.81 -7.88 6.28
C LEU A 26 15.28 -6.46 6.44
N LYS A 27 16.18 -5.46 6.42
CA LYS A 27 15.81 -4.07 6.23
C LYS A 27 15.30 -3.97 4.82
N LEU A 28 14.04 -4.35 4.66
CA LEU A 28 13.33 -4.38 3.40
C LEU A 28 13.42 -2.95 2.84
N PRO A 29 14.18 -2.71 1.75
CA PRO A 29 14.47 -1.37 1.23
C PRO A 29 13.22 -0.62 0.73
N PHE A 30 12.05 -1.25 0.84
CA PHE A 30 10.76 -0.73 0.44
C PHE A 30 9.97 -0.04 1.55
N LEU A 31 10.40 -0.08 2.82
CA LEU A 31 9.77 0.69 3.88
C LEU A 31 10.33 2.12 3.90
N LYS A 32 9.95 2.92 2.89
CA LYS A 32 10.21 4.36 2.94
C LYS A 32 9.38 4.97 4.06
N LYS A 33 10.06 5.52 5.06
CA LYS A 33 9.42 6.29 6.12
C LYS A 33 8.85 7.58 5.54
N LEU A 34 7.62 7.92 5.94
CA LEU A 34 7.02 9.21 5.63
C LEU A 34 7.69 10.27 6.49
N GLU A 35 8.29 11.27 5.85
CA GLU A 35 9.01 12.34 6.51
C GLU A 35 8.69 13.67 5.83
N ALA A 36 8.46 14.70 6.65
CA ALA A 36 8.27 16.07 6.19
C ALA A 36 9.28 16.96 6.93
N GLU A 37 10.12 17.65 6.19
CA GLU A 37 11.21 18.46 6.73
C GLU A 37 11.09 19.89 6.22
N ILE A 38 11.00 20.84 7.15
CA ILE A 38 10.99 22.27 6.84
C ILE A 38 12.43 22.72 6.74
N TYR A 39 12.80 23.37 5.64
CA TYR A 39 14.18 23.81 5.42
C TYR A 39 14.31 25.34 5.29
N ASP A 40 13.22 26.04 5.00
CA ASP A 40 13.22 27.50 4.85
C ASP A 40 11.86 28.09 5.24
N THR A 41 11.88 29.30 5.77
CA THR A 41 10.69 30.04 6.19
C THR A 41 10.94 31.52 5.95
N GLN A 42 10.10 32.15 5.15
CA GLN A 42 10.24 33.55 4.75
C GLN A 42 8.97 34.32 5.12
N VAL A 43 9.12 35.44 5.81
CA VAL A 43 8.01 36.36 6.06
C VAL A 43 7.88 37.26 4.82
N MET A 44 6.68 37.38 4.27
CA MET A 44 6.35 38.24 3.14
C MET A 44 5.48 39.40 3.65
N PRO A 45 6.08 40.55 4.03
CA PRO A 45 5.37 41.63 4.70
C PRO A 45 4.27 42.25 3.83
N GLU A 46 4.54 42.37 2.53
CA GLU A 46 3.62 42.94 1.53
C GLU A 46 2.30 42.16 1.46
N ASP A 47 2.39 40.83 1.54
CA ASP A 47 1.26 39.92 1.38
C ASP A 47 0.64 39.50 2.73
N THR A 48 1.13 40.04 3.86
CA THR A 48 0.75 39.62 5.22
C THR A 48 0.78 38.10 5.41
N SER A 49 1.74 37.44 4.74
CA SER A 49 1.82 35.99 4.69
C SER A 49 3.20 35.46 5.09
N ILE A 50 3.24 34.20 5.50
CA ILE A 50 4.49 33.48 5.76
C ILE A 50 4.60 32.32 4.78
N LEU A 51 5.69 32.29 4.03
CA LEU A 51 6.05 31.22 3.12
C LEU A 51 6.87 30.16 3.88
N VAL A 52 6.32 28.95 3.99
CA VAL A 52 6.99 27.78 4.58
C VAL A 52 7.40 26.84 3.46
N LYS A 53 8.71 26.61 3.29
CA LYS A 53 9.22 25.65 2.31
C LYS A 53 9.66 24.36 2.98
N TYR A 54 9.30 23.24 2.35
CA TYR A 54 9.53 21.93 2.92
C TYR A 54 9.81 20.85 1.88
N HIS A 55 10.40 19.75 2.33
CA HIS A 55 10.54 18.52 1.59
C HIS A 55 9.58 17.47 2.14
N LEU A 56 8.83 16.81 1.25
CA LEU A 56 7.98 15.67 1.59
C LEU A 56 8.54 14.40 0.98
N SER A 57 9.00 13.50 1.85
CA SER A 57 9.54 12.19 1.51
C SER A 57 8.54 11.07 1.84
N GLY A 58 8.38 10.12 0.92
CA GLY A 58 7.43 9.01 1.04
C GLY A 58 7.31 8.20 -0.25
N TYR A 59 6.18 7.53 -0.43
CA TYR A 59 5.85 6.80 -1.65
C TYR A 59 5.35 7.73 -2.75
N LYS A 60 6.07 7.79 -3.88
CA LYS A 60 5.83 8.72 -5.00
C LYS A 60 4.44 8.67 -5.65
N ARG A 61 3.72 7.55 -5.52
CA ARG A 61 2.39 7.32 -6.13
C ARG A 61 1.25 7.42 -5.12
N ARG A 62 1.47 8.17 -4.04
CA ARG A 62 0.50 8.42 -2.96
C ARG A 62 0.19 9.89 -2.84
N TYR A 63 -0.99 10.13 -2.29
CA TYR A 63 -1.41 11.42 -1.79
C TYR A 63 -1.29 11.42 -0.27
N TYR A 64 -0.97 12.57 0.26
CA TYR A 64 -0.75 12.81 1.66
C TYR A 64 -1.63 13.98 2.08
N GLU A 65 -2.27 13.82 3.24
CA GLU A 65 -2.91 14.91 3.96
C GLU A 65 -1.82 15.68 4.71
N VAL A 66 -1.52 16.89 4.25
CA VAL A 66 -0.52 17.78 4.83
C VAL A 66 -1.21 18.85 5.66
N LYS A 67 -0.87 18.90 6.95
CA LYS A 67 -1.38 19.86 7.93
C LYS A 67 -0.22 20.69 8.46
N LEU A 68 -0.40 22.01 8.48
CA LEU A 68 0.55 22.95 9.05
C LEU A 68 0.11 23.36 10.46
N TYR A 69 1.07 23.40 11.37
CA TYR A 69 0.93 23.88 12.73
C TYR A 69 2.03 24.90 13.01
N TYR A 70 1.78 25.84 13.91
CA TYR A 70 2.78 26.82 14.35
C TYR A 70 2.89 26.86 15.87
N SER A 71 3.99 27.39 16.37
CA SER A 71 4.27 27.61 17.79
C SER A 71 4.72 29.04 17.99
N ASN A 72 4.33 29.70 19.09
CA ASN A 72 4.79 31.02 19.49
C ASN A 72 5.59 30.99 20.82
N ASN A 73 6.00 29.80 21.25
CA ASN A 73 6.73 29.58 22.49
C ASN A 73 7.98 28.71 22.29
N GLY A 74 8.59 28.79 21.10
CA GLY A 74 9.82 28.05 20.77
C GLY A 74 9.61 26.54 20.69
N GLY A 75 8.44 26.08 20.24
CA GLY A 75 8.15 24.67 20.00
C GLY A 75 7.62 23.89 21.22
N ASN A 76 7.43 24.55 22.37
CA ASN A 76 6.86 23.91 23.57
C ASN A 76 5.40 23.47 23.37
N SER A 77 4.62 24.23 22.61
CA SER A 77 3.29 23.83 22.15
C SER A 77 3.01 24.29 20.73
N TYR A 78 2.15 23.55 20.03
CA TYR A 78 1.77 23.82 18.64
C TYR A 78 0.26 24.08 18.54
N LYS A 79 -0.10 25.13 17.81
CA LYS A 79 -1.46 25.55 17.47
C LYS A 79 -1.76 25.16 16.02
N GLY A 80 -2.98 24.70 15.76
CA GLY A 80 -3.43 24.27 14.43
C GLY A 80 -4.45 23.11 14.50
N PRO A 81 -4.77 22.47 13.37
CA PRO A 81 -4.22 22.73 12.03
C PRO A 81 -4.68 24.09 11.50
N LEU A 82 -3.78 24.78 10.80
CA LEU A 82 -4.10 26.05 10.11
C LEU A 82 -5.04 25.80 8.93
N ARG A 83 -5.90 26.79 8.63
CA ARG A 83 -6.99 26.70 7.66
C ARG A 83 -6.84 27.65 6.48
N LEU A 84 -6.30 28.85 6.69
CA LEU A 84 -6.14 29.85 5.63
C LEU A 84 -4.75 29.70 5.01
N LEU A 85 -4.59 28.60 4.28
CA LEU A 85 -3.36 28.23 3.61
C LEU A 85 -3.54 28.27 2.09
N GLU A 86 -2.45 28.52 1.38
CA GLU A 86 -2.34 28.36 -0.08
C GLU A 86 -1.10 27.52 -0.43
N GLY A 87 -1.11 26.89 -1.62
CA GLY A 87 0.00 26.07 -2.10
C GLY A 87 -0.15 24.57 -1.84
N ASP A 88 0.96 23.89 -1.53
CA ASP A 88 1.06 22.45 -1.33
C ASP A 88 0.61 22.03 0.08
N PHE A 89 -0.69 22.07 0.36
CA PHE A 89 -1.28 21.61 1.62
C PHE A 89 -2.58 20.81 1.39
N GLY A 90 -3.15 20.25 2.46
CA GLY A 90 -4.42 19.52 2.38
C GLY A 90 -4.25 18.08 1.88
N ASP A 91 -5.33 17.48 1.41
CA ASP A 91 -5.47 16.04 1.16
C ASP A 91 -4.83 15.55 -0.15
N SER A 92 -4.47 16.44 -1.07
CA SER A 92 -4.05 16.05 -2.42
C SER A 92 -2.55 16.23 -2.69
N THR A 93 -1.72 16.24 -1.64
CA THR A 93 -0.30 16.55 -1.76
C THR A 93 0.53 15.31 -2.12
N ARG A 94 1.36 15.41 -3.16
CA ARG A 94 2.33 14.35 -3.53
C ARG A 94 3.70 14.63 -2.91
N THR A 95 4.50 13.58 -2.69
CA THR A 95 5.91 13.71 -2.29
C THR A 95 6.70 14.53 -3.31
N GLY A 96 7.66 15.32 -2.85
CA GLY A 96 8.48 16.18 -3.70
C GLY A 96 9.43 17.04 -2.88
N ARG A 97 10.43 17.61 -3.57
CA ARG A 97 11.25 18.70 -3.03
C ARG A 97 10.58 20.04 -3.29
N ASP A 98 10.99 21.05 -2.53
CA ASP A 98 10.64 22.45 -2.76
C ASP A 98 9.12 22.71 -2.73
N LYS A 99 8.44 22.00 -1.83
CA LYS A 99 7.02 22.20 -1.56
C LYS A 99 6.82 23.48 -0.77
N GLN A 100 5.73 24.19 -1.02
CA GLN A 100 5.52 25.54 -0.47
C GLN A 100 4.12 25.68 0.11
N ILE A 101 4.01 26.24 1.32
CA ILE A 101 2.74 26.62 1.93
C ILE A 101 2.81 28.10 2.26
N HIS A 102 1.85 28.87 1.75
CA HIS A 102 1.65 30.26 2.15
C HIS A 102 0.59 30.30 3.24
N TRP A 103 0.90 30.94 4.35
CA TRP A 103 -0.02 31.12 5.45
C TRP A 103 -0.38 32.59 5.63
N ASP A 104 -1.66 32.92 5.47
CA ASP A 104 -2.21 34.25 5.79
C ASP A 104 -2.47 34.36 7.30
N PHE A 105 -1.43 34.77 8.02
CA PHE A 105 -1.48 34.85 9.47
C PHE A 105 -2.38 36.00 9.94
N TYR A 106 -2.51 37.08 9.16
CA TYR A 106 -3.27 38.25 9.56
C TYR A 106 -4.77 37.95 9.60
N ARG A 107 -5.30 37.25 8.59
CA ARG A 107 -6.72 36.84 8.56
C ARG A 107 -7.02 35.71 9.55
N GLU A 108 -6.09 34.78 9.73
CA GLU A 108 -6.31 33.61 10.59
C GLU A 108 -6.11 33.92 12.08
N ASN A 109 -5.14 34.76 12.42
CA ASN A 109 -4.85 35.16 13.80
C ASN A 109 -4.34 36.61 13.87
N PRO A 110 -5.25 37.60 13.98
CA PRO A 110 -4.88 39.02 14.05
C PRO A 110 -3.96 39.39 15.21
N TYR A 111 -3.90 38.57 16.26
CA TYR A 111 -3.06 38.79 17.45
C TYR A 111 -1.69 38.09 17.36
N PHE A 112 -1.33 37.62 16.17
CA PHE A 112 -0.04 36.97 15.95
C PHE A 112 1.11 37.99 16.03
N ASP A 113 2.00 37.82 17.00
CA ASP A 113 3.09 38.77 17.30
C ASP A 113 4.43 38.44 16.64
N GLY A 114 4.50 37.32 15.90
CA GLY A 114 5.72 36.89 15.20
C GLY A 114 6.86 36.40 16.09
N LYS A 115 6.72 36.41 17.42
CA LYS A 115 7.84 36.15 18.32
C LYS A 115 8.05 34.65 18.54
N ARG A 116 9.30 34.19 18.36
CA ARG A 116 9.74 32.79 18.56
C ARG A 116 8.88 31.79 17.79
N ILE A 117 8.58 32.12 16.53
CA ILE A 117 7.79 31.24 15.69
C ILE A 117 8.55 29.98 15.33
N MET A 118 7.88 28.83 15.45
CA MET A 118 8.31 27.56 14.87
C MET A 118 7.16 26.92 14.12
N PHE A 119 7.46 26.18 13.07
CA PHE A 119 6.47 25.45 12.28
C PHE A 119 6.64 23.94 12.45
N LYS A 120 5.53 23.22 12.36
CA LYS A 120 5.51 21.76 12.30
C LYS A 120 4.58 21.34 11.19
N ILE A 121 5.08 20.51 10.30
CA ILE A 121 4.29 19.86 9.27
C ILE A 121 3.97 18.45 9.73
N GLN A 122 2.70 18.10 9.69
CA GLN A 122 2.23 16.72 9.86
C GLN A 122 1.69 16.24 8.52
N ALA A 123 2.31 15.19 7.99
CA ALA A 123 1.84 14.50 6.80
C ALA A 123 1.26 13.14 7.19
N THR A 124 0.09 12.80 6.67
CA THR A 124 -0.53 11.48 6.85
C THR A 124 -0.79 10.87 5.48
N GLU A 125 -0.39 9.61 5.24
CA GLU A 125 -0.69 8.94 3.96
C GLU A 125 -2.20 8.74 3.84
N MET A 126 -2.79 9.23 2.74
CA MET A 126 -4.18 8.92 2.47
C MET A 126 -4.31 7.47 2.01
N PRO A 127 -5.20 6.69 2.65
CA PRO A 127 -5.41 5.32 2.23
C PRO A 127 -5.97 5.31 0.82
N LYS A 128 -5.24 4.70 -0.12
CA LYS A 128 -5.78 4.45 -1.46
C LYS A 128 -6.94 3.47 -1.32
N ILE A 129 -8.14 3.94 -1.59
CA ILE A 129 -9.34 3.11 -1.59
C ILE A 129 -9.19 2.08 -2.72
N ALA A 130 -8.99 0.82 -2.32
CA ALA A 130 -8.90 -0.29 -3.26
C ALA A 130 -10.30 -0.67 -3.73
N ASN A 131 -10.54 -0.55 -5.04
CA ASN A 131 -11.85 -0.79 -5.65
C ASN A 131 -11.86 -2.03 -6.56
N GLY A 132 -10.75 -2.76 -6.66
CA GLY A 132 -10.69 -3.98 -7.48
C GLY A 132 -11.58 -5.08 -6.91
N GLY A 133 -12.31 -5.76 -7.79
CA GLY A 133 -13.13 -6.92 -7.46
C GLY A 133 -12.39 -8.26 -7.59
N PRO A 134 -13.09 -9.38 -7.31
CA PRO A 134 -12.52 -10.73 -7.32
C PRO A 134 -11.98 -11.17 -8.69
N GLU A 135 -12.44 -10.56 -9.78
CA GLU A 135 -11.94 -10.82 -11.13
C GLU A 135 -10.43 -10.54 -11.31
N ASN A 136 -9.84 -9.73 -10.42
CA ASN A 136 -8.39 -9.52 -10.42
C ASN A 136 -7.61 -10.78 -10.01
N ALA A 137 -8.25 -11.80 -9.43
CA ALA A 137 -7.62 -13.08 -9.15
C ALA A 137 -7.14 -13.79 -10.42
N PHE A 138 -7.80 -13.58 -11.57
CA PHE A 138 -7.32 -14.09 -12.86
C PHE A 138 -5.97 -13.50 -13.25
N ARG A 139 -5.66 -12.25 -12.85
CA ARG A 139 -4.35 -11.67 -13.09
C ARG A 139 -3.28 -12.34 -12.22
N SER A 140 -3.61 -12.63 -10.97
CA SER A 140 -2.76 -13.41 -10.07
C SER A 140 -2.58 -14.86 -10.52
N LEU A 141 -3.57 -15.44 -11.20
CA LEU A 141 -3.46 -16.77 -11.80
C LEU A 141 -2.41 -16.80 -12.92
N LEU A 142 -2.33 -15.74 -13.74
CA LEU A 142 -1.32 -15.62 -14.79
C LEU A 142 0.07 -15.32 -14.21
N VAL A 143 0.13 -14.33 -13.31
CA VAL A 143 1.37 -13.85 -12.70
C VAL A 143 1.14 -13.60 -11.21
N PRO A 144 1.79 -14.35 -10.31
CA PRO A 144 1.60 -14.20 -8.86
C PRO A 144 1.93 -12.77 -8.42
N GLY A 145 1.07 -12.16 -7.61
CA GLY A 145 1.18 -10.78 -7.11
C GLY A 145 0.61 -9.69 -8.02
N LEU A 146 0.19 -10.01 -9.25
CA LEU A 146 -0.28 -9.00 -10.21
C LEU A 146 -1.67 -8.46 -9.87
N GLY A 147 -2.61 -9.33 -9.49
CA GLY A 147 -3.99 -8.95 -9.11
C GLY A 147 -4.05 -8.09 -7.86
N ASP A 148 -3.06 -8.26 -6.98
CA ASP A 148 -2.94 -7.60 -5.68
C ASP A 148 -2.86 -6.08 -5.78
N THR A 149 -2.27 -5.54 -6.86
CA THR A 149 -2.15 -4.10 -7.10
C THR A 149 -3.51 -3.37 -7.24
N LYS A 150 -4.58 -4.11 -7.56
CA LYS A 150 -5.93 -3.58 -7.77
C LYS A 150 -6.85 -3.79 -6.57
N VAL A 151 -6.70 -4.92 -5.88
CA VAL A 151 -7.57 -5.27 -4.74
C VAL A 151 -7.00 -4.84 -3.40
N ARG A 152 -5.69 -4.61 -3.29
CA ARG A 152 -5.05 -4.04 -2.10
C ARG A 152 -4.77 -2.56 -2.33
N ASN A 153 -4.37 -1.88 -1.25
CA ASN A 153 -4.19 -0.43 -1.17
C ASN A 153 -3.10 0.12 -2.13
N GLY A 154 -2.81 -0.45 -3.30
CA GLY A 154 -1.89 0.07 -4.32
C GLY A 154 -0.40 -0.09 -4.04
N TYR A 155 -0.03 -0.91 -3.05
CA TYR A 155 1.36 -1.29 -2.83
C TYR A 155 1.87 -2.18 -3.97
N ASN A 156 3.18 -2.18 -4.20
CA ASN A 156 3.80 -3.06 -5.18
C ASN A 156 4.04 -4.44 -4.53
N TYR A 157 3.33 -5.45 -5.02
CA TYR A 157 3.42 -6.84 -4.54
C TYR A 157 4.32 -7.72 -5.43
N GLY A 158 5.16 -7.12 -6.29
CA GLY A 158 6.06 -7.86 -7.19
C GLY A 158 7.07 -8.77 -6.48
N TRP A 159 7.31 -8.59 -5.18
CA TRP A 159 8.12 -9.53 -4.40
C TRP A 159 7.48 -10.93 -4.34
N ILE A 160 6.15 -11.04 -4.39
CA ILE A 160 5.44 -12.33 -4.46
C ILE A 160 5.84 -13.04 -5.76
N THR A 161 5.85 -12.31 -6.88
CA THR A 161 6.29 -12.82 -8.17
C THR A 161 7.71 -13.38 -8.12
N VAL A 162 8.63 -12.59 -7.54
CA VAL A 162 10.04 -12.97 -7.38
C VAL A 162 10.19 -14.22 -6.52
N LEU A 163 9.47 -14.31 -5.39
CA LEU A 163 9.53 -15.49 -4.52
C LEU A 163 8.93 -16.72 -5.18
N SER A 164 7.74 -16.62 -5.78
CA SER A 164 7.09 -17.75 -6.45
C SER A 164 7.96 -18.31 -7.57
N TYR A 165 8.42 -17.48 -8.51
CA TYR A 165 9.26 -17.95 -9.61
C TYR A 165 10.67 -18.32 -9.15
N GLY A 166 11.21 -17.66 -8.12
CA GLY A 166 12.47 -18.05 -7.49
C GLY A 166 12.41 -19.48 -6.94
N CYS A 167 11.35 -19.82 -6.21
CA CYS A 167 11.11 -21.19 -5.73
C CYS A 167 10.92 -22.17 -6.89
N LEU A 168 10.03 -21.88 -7.84
CA LEU A 168 9.77 -22.79 -8.96
C LEU A 168 10.99 -23.04 -9.83
N GLY A 169 11.75 -21.98 -10.16
CA GLY A 169 12.98 -22.06 -10.93
C GLY A 169 14.06 -22.84 -10.19
N THR A 170 14.22 -22.61 -8.89
CA THR A 170 15.14 -23.39 -8.04
C THR A 170 14.73 -24.86 -7.99
N GLY A 171 13.43 -25.14 -7.87
CA GLY A 171 12.89 -26.50 -7.95
C GLY A 171 13.25 -27.20 -9.26
N ALA A 172 13.09 -26.52 -10.39
CA ALA A 172 13.46 -27.05 -11.71
C ALA A 172 14.96 -27.33 -11.82
N LEU A 173 15.83 -26.45 -11.31
CA LEU A 173 17.28 -26.68 -11.29
C LEU A 173 17.66 -27.91 -10.47
N PHE A 174 17.07 -28.10 -9.28
CA PHE A 174 17.30 -29.29 -8.46
C PHE A 174 16.74 -30.55 -9.12
N GLN A 175 15.63 -30.46 -9.83
CA GLN A 175 15.05 -31.58 -10.58
C GLN A 175 15.99 -32.06 -11.68
N LEU A 176 16.53 -31.14 -12.48
CA LEU A 176 17.52 -31.47 -13.52
C LEU A 176 18.78 -32.09 -12.92
N ARG A 177 19.27 -31.56 -11.79
CA ARG A 177 20.41 -32.15 -11.07
C ARG A 177 20.10 -33.56 -10.56
N ALA A 178 18.90 -33.78 -10.03
CA ALA A 178 18.46 -35.09 -9.58
C ALA A 178 18.45 -36.10 -10.73
N SER A 179 17.89 -35.71 -11.88
CA SER A 179 17.86 -36.54 -13.10
C SER A 179 19.27 -36.89 -13.57
N ASN A 180 20.17 -35.91 -13.72
CA ASN A 180 21.54 -36.17 -14.16
C ASN A 180 22.29 -37.12 -13.22
N LYS A 181 22.15 -36.93 -11.89
CA LYS A 181 22.77 -37.81 -10.89
C LYS A 181 22.19 -39.22 -10.90
N TYR A 182 20.92 -39.35 -11.22
CA TYR A 182 20.25 -40.65 -11.33
C TYR A 182 20.65 -41.38 -12.63
N GLU A 183 20.80 -40.66 -13.73
CA GLU A 183 21.36 -41.19 -14.98
C GLU A 183 22.82 -41.65 -14.78
N ASP A 184 23.66 -40.84 -14.12
CA ASP A 184 25.03 -41.22 -13.74
C ASP A 184 25.06 -42.50 -12.90
N TYR A 185 24.11 -42.64 -11.96
CA TYR A 185 23.94 -43.85 -11.14
C TYR A 185 23.59 -45.08 -11.99
N GLN A 186 22.71 -44.94 -13.00
CA GLN A 186 22.32 -46.05 -13.88
C GLN A 186 23.40 -46.44 -14.89
N ALA A 187 24.14 -45.47 -15.42
CA ALA A 187 25.06 -45.67 -16.53
C ALA A 187 26.46 -46.15 -16.09
N ARG A 188 26.88 -45.85 -14.86
CA ARG A 188 28.25 -46.18 -14.40
C ARG A 188 28.32 -47.59 -13.81
N ILE A 189 29.23 -48.40 -14.34
CA ILE A 189 29.72 -49.59 -13.62
C ILE A 189 30.53 -49.07 -12.44
N ALA A 190 30.01 -49.24 -11.22
CA ALA A 190 30.65 -48.69 -10.03
C ALA A 190 31.98 -49.37 -9.73
N ASN A 191 33.02 -48.56 -9.48
CA ASN A 191 34.31 -49.09 -9.01
C ASN A 191 34.23 -49.54 -7.54
N THR A 192 33.37 -48.89 -6.75
CA THR A 192 33.09 -49.24 -5.35
C THR A 192 31.60 -49.10 -5.02
N GLU A 193 31.09 -49.93 -4.11
CA GLU A 193 29.69 -49.85 -3.65
C GLU A 193 29.37 -48.48 -3.02
N SER A 194 30.34 -47.88 -2.32
CA SER A 194 30.19 -46.57 -1.68
C SER A 194 29.94 -45.45 -2.67
N GLU A 195 30.67 -45.41 -3.80
CA GLU A 195 30.48 -44.41 -4.85
C GLU A 195 29.11 -44.54 -5.51
N HIS A 196 28.67 -45.78 -5.74
CA HIS A 196 27.35 -46.06 -6.30
C HIS A 196 26.23 -45.56 -5.37
N ARG A 197 26.37 -45.82 -4.07
CA ARG A 197 25.40 -45.38 -3.05
C ARG A 197 25.36 -43.85 -2.91
N ASP A 198 26.51 -43.19 -3.02
CA ASP A 198 26.58 -41.72 -2.91
C ASP A 198 25.86 -41.01 -4.08
N LEU A 199 26.03 -41.49 -5.32
CA LEU A 199 25.28 -40.96 -6.47
C LEU A 199 23.77 -41.05 -6.28
N PHE A 200 23.29 -42.21 -5.79
CA PHE A 200 21.87 -42.39 -5.49
C PHE A 200 21.39 -41.44 -4.38
N GLN A 201 22.13 -41.31 -3.28
CA GLN A 201 21.78 -40.40 -2.17
C GLN A 201 21.78 -38.93 -2.61
N GLN A 202 22.72 -38.51 -3.47
CA GLN A 202 22.74 -37.17 -4.03
C GLN A 202 21.54 -36.90 -4.94
N ALA A 203 21.16 -37.88 -5.77
CA ALA A 203 19.96 -37.80 -6.61
C ALA A 203 18.70 -37.66 -5.76
N GLU A 204 18.54 -38.52 -4.74
CA GLU A 204 17.41 -38.48 -3.82
C GLU A 204 17.33 -37.15 -3.04
N ARG A 205 18.47 -36.68 -2.52
CA ARG A 205 18.53 -35.38 -1.83
C ARG A 205 18.11 -34.24 -2.75
N SER A 206 18.60 -34.22 -3.98
CA SER A 206 18.23 -33.20 -4.98
C SER A 206 16.76 -33.28 -5.35
N GLN A 207 16.19 -34.47 -5.51
CA GLN A 207 14.78 -34.69 -5.76
C GLN A 207 13.89 -34.18 -4.62
N ASN A 208 14.31 -34.41 -3.37
CA ASN A 208 13.61 -33.91 -2.18
C ASN A 208 13.62 -32.38 -2.13
N TRP A 209 14.76 -31.75 -2.42
CA TRP A 209 14.84 -30.29 -2.53
C TRP A 209 13.97 -29.74 -3.66
N ALA A 210 14.03 -30.36 -4.85
CA ALA A 210 13.20 -29.98 -5.99
C ALA A 210 11.71 -29.98 -5.62
N THR A 211 11.26 -31.08 -5.01
CA THR A 211 9.89 -31.26 -4.54
C THR A 211 9.50 -30.20 -3.52
N GLY A 212 10.37 -29.95 -2.53
CA GLY A 212 10.14 -28.92 -1.51
C GLY A 212 9.96 -27.52 -2.10
N PHE A 213 10.83 -27.14 -3.04
CA PHE A 213 10.76 -25.84 -3.72
C PHE A 213 9.53 -25.70 -4.62
N PHE A 214 9.14 -26.75 -5.35
CA PHE A 214 7.91 -26.74 -6.14
C PHE A 214 6.66 -26.59 -5.27
N ILE A 215 6.59 -27.32 -4.15
CA ILE A 215 5.48 -27.19 -3.19
C ILE A 215 5.44 -25.77 -2.62
N ALA A 216 6.58 -25.22 -2.20
CA ALA A 216 6.65 -23.86 -1.65
C ALA A 216 6.21 -22.81 -2.68
N GLY A 217 6.75 -22.86 -3.91
CA GLY A 217 6.39 -21.94 -4.98
C GLY A 217 4.90 -22.04 -5.36
N GLY A 218 4.38 -23.26 -5.49
CA GLY A 218 2.96 -23.51 -5.75
C GLY A 218 2.04 -23.03 -4.64
N ALA A 219 2.43 -23.22 -3.37
CA ALA A 219 1.66 -22.75 -2.22
C ALA A 219 1.62 -21.21 -2.14
N ILE A 220 2.74 -20.52 -2.36
CA ILE A 220 2.79 -19.05 -2.42
C ILE A 220 1.87 -18.53 -3.53
N TRP A 221 1.93 -19.14 -4.72
CA TRP A 221 1.11 -18.74 -5.85
C TRP A 221 -0.39 -18.96 -5.56
N ALA A 222 -0.77 -20.13 -5.05
CA ALA A 222 -2.15 -20.42 -4.68
C ALA A 222 -2.69 -19.46 -3.60
N ALA A 223 -1.87 -19.16 -2.58
CA ALA A 223 -2.22 -18.23 -1.52
C ALA A 223 -2.44 -16.80 -2.04
N ASP A 224 -1.65 -16.36 -3.02
CA ASP A 224 -1.85 -15.06 -3.68
C ASP A 224 -3.20 -15.00 -4.40
N ILE A 225 -3.52 -16.00 -5.22
CA ILE A 225 -4.78 -16.07 -5.98
C ILE A 225 -5.99 -16.02 -5.03
N VAL A 226 -5.99 -16.88 -4.01
CA VAL A 226 -7.07 -16.93 -3.00
C VAL A 226 -7.16 -15.61 -2.23
N GLY A 227 -6.02 -15.07 -1.82
CA GLY A 227 -5.95 -13.79 -1.11
C GLY A 227 -6.52 -12.64 -1.92
N VAL A 228 -6.21 -12.56 -3.22
CA VAL A 228 -6.75 -11.54 -4.13
C VAL A 228 -8.26 -11.72 -4.31
N TYR A 229 -8.73 -12.94 -4.51
CA TYR A 229 -10.15 -13.25 -4.67
C TYR A 229 -10.97 -12.83 -3.45
N LEU A 230 -10.58 -13.28 -2.25
CA LEU A 230 -11.27 -12.97 -0.99
C LEU A 230 -11.29 -11.46 -0.71
N ARG A 231 -10.18 -10.76 -0.99
CA ARG A 231 -10.10 -9.32 -0.80
C ARG A 231 -10.96 -8.57 -1.81
N GLY A 232 -10.99 -9.03 -3.06
CA GLY A 232 -11.87 -8.50 -4.09
C GLY A 232 -13.36 -8.64 -3.72
N LEU A 233 -13.77 -9.78 -3.15
CA LEU A 233 -15.12 -9.96 -2.63
C LEU A 233 -15.44 -8.95 -1.50
N LYS A 234 -14.50 -8.72 -0.58
CA LYS A 234 -14.66 -7.74 0.49
C LYS A 234 -14.79 -6.31 -0.05
N ASN A 235 -13.98 -5.92 -1.03
CA ASN A 235 -14.05 -4.59 -1.65
C ASN A 235 -15.40 -4.37 -2.33
N ARG A 236 -15.91 -5.38 -3.07
CA ARG A 236 -17.21 -5.29 -3.73
C ARG A 236 -18.33 -5.05 -2.71
N ARG A 237 -18.34 -5.78 -1.59
CA ARG A 237 -19.33 -5.59 -0.51
C ARG A 237 -19.27 -4.18 0.07
N ARG A 238 -18.09 -3.65 0.35
CA ARG A 238 -17.92 -2.29 0.87
C ARG A 238 -18.45 -1.24 -0.12
N LEU A 239 -18.12 -1.37 -1.40
CA LEU A 239 -18.62 -0.45 -2.43
C LEU A 239 -20.14 -0.48 -2.56
N THR A 240 -20.76 -1.67 -2.47
CA THR A 240 -22.22 -1.80 -2.46
C THR A 240 -22.84 -1.12 -1.23
N GLN A 241 -22.25 -1.29 -0.04
CA GLN A 241 -22.71 -0.64 1.18
C GLN A 241 -22.59 0.89 1.09
N GLU A 242 -21.42 1.41 0.70
CA GLU A 242 -21.19 2.85 0.53
C GLU A 242 -22.17 3.45 -0.51
N SER A 243 -22.48 2.72 -1.58
CA SER A 243 -23.43 3.17 -2.60
C SER A 243 -24.87 3.19 -2.07
N ALA A 244 -25.26 2.18 -1.29
CA ALA A 244 -26.58 2.10 -0.67
C ALA A 244 -26.78 3.18 0.40
N GLU A 245 -25.74 3.47 1.20
CA GLU A 245 -25.76 4.54 2.19
C GLU A 245 -25.89 5.92 1.54
N LYS A 246 -25.16 6.17 0.45
CA LYS A 246 -25.30 7.41 -0.32
C LYS A 246 -26.70 7.57 -0.92
N ALA A 247 -27.25 6.51 -1.51
CA ALA A 247 -28.60 6.54 -2.05
C ALA A 247 -29.66 6.86 -0.98
N LYS A 248 -29.54 6.28 0.21
CA LYS A 248 -30.41 6.60 1.36
C LYS A 248 -30.25 8.06 1.82
N ALA A 249 -29.01 8.55 1.92
CA ALA A 249 -28.74 9.93 2.30
C ALA A 249 -29.32 10.94 1.30
N GLU A 250 -29.28 10.62 0.00
CA GLU A 250 -29.89 11.44 -1.06
C GLU A 250 -31.43 11.42 -0.98
N GLU A 251 -32.04 10.27 -0.70
CA GLU A 251 -33.49 10.14 -0.50
C GLU A 251 -33.98 10.93 0.74
N GLU A 252 -33.25 10.85 1.86
CA GLU A 252 -33.54 11.62 3.08
C GLU A 252 -33.32 13.13 2.89
N ALA A 253 -32.32 13.53 2.09
CA ALA A 253 -32.09 14.93 1.76
C ALA A 253 -33.16 15.48 0.79
N GLY A 254 -33.67 14.66 -0.13
CA GLY A 254 -34.74 15.04 -1.06
C GLY A 254 -36.12 15.15 -0.42
N THR A 255 -36.39 14.37 0.63
CA THR A 255 -37.64 14.43 1.41
C THR A 255 -37.67 15.57 2.43
N ARG A 256 -36.51 16.02 2.92
CA ARG A 256 -36.37 17.28 3.65
C ARG A 256 -36.22 18.42 2.65
N GLY A 257 -37.33 18.90 2.09
CA GLY A 257 -37.40 19.93 1.06
C GLY A 257 -36.34 21.03 1.20
N TRP A 258 -35.26 20.90 0.43
CA TRP A 258 -34.38 22.02 0.16
C TRP A 258 -35.13 22.97 -0.79
N PRO A 259 -35.08 24.30 -0.57
CA PRO A 259 -35.68 25.24 -1.50
C PRO A 259 -35.03 25.05 -2.87
N ILE A 260 -35.83 24.65 -3.87
CA ILE A 260 -35.38 24.62 -5.25
C ILE A 260 -35.17 26.07 -5.66
N ILE A 261 -33.91 26.52 -5.67
CA ILE A 261 -33.54 27.78 -6.31
C ILE A 261 -33.62 27.51 -7.81
N LEU A 262 -34.78 27.74 -8.40
CA LEU A 262 -34.91 27.78 -9.86
C LEU A 262 -34.08 28.97 -10.38
N PRO A 263 -33.19 28.78 -11.36
CA PRO A 263 -32.51 29.90 -11.99
C PRO A 263 -33.58 30.81 -12.61
N LEU A 264 -33.70 32.02 -12.08
CA LEU A 264 -34.57 33.06 -12.64
C LEU A 264 -34.12 33.32 -14.08
N THR A 265 -34.95 32.90 -15.04
CA THR A 265 -34.87 33.43 -16.39
C THR A 265 -35.26 34.91 -16.30
N PRO A 266 -34.44 35.84 -16.81
CA PRO A 266 -34.70 37.25 -16.69
C PRO A 266 -35.82 37.64 -17.67
N THR A 267 -37.07 37.47 -17.28
CA THR A 267 -38.18 38.17 -17.93
C THR A 267 -38.39 39.48 -17.21
N GLY A 268 -38.16 40.57 -17.93
CA GLY A 268 -38.25 41.92 -17.41
C GLY A 268 -39.64 42.19 -16.83
N HIS A 269 -39.71 42.34 -15.51
CA HIS A 269 -40.43 43.36 -14.75
C HIS A 269 -40.46 42.96 -13.27
N GLY A 270 -39.49 43.47 -12.50
CA GLY A 270 -39.69 44.07 -11.16
C GLY A 270 -40.47 43.35 -10.05
N GLY A 271 -40.55 42.01 -10.00
CA GLY A 271 -41.19 41.31 -8.87
C GLY A 271 -40.49 40.01 -8.51
N ALA A 272 -39.92 39.93 -7.30
CA ALA A 272 -39.40 38.67 -6.74
C ALA A 272 -40.54 37.93 -6.03
N THR A 273 -41.07 36.87 -6.65
CA THR A 273 -42.09 36.02 -6.03
C THR A 273 -41.42 34.81 -5.39
N LEU A 274 -41.31 34.82 -4.06
CA LEU A 274 -40.80 33.70 -3.28
C LEU A 274 -41.97 32.73 -3.03
N ILE A 275 -42.05 31.63 -3.77
CA ILE A 275 -43.09 30.62 -3.57
C ILE A 275 -42.58 29.62 -2.52
N TRP A 276 -43.06 29.75 -1.29
CA TRP A 276 -42.97 28.72 -0.26
C TRP A 276 -44.13 27.74 -0.44
N ARG A 277 -43.82 26.44 -0.50
CA ARG A 277 -44.84 25.37 -0.33
C ARG A 277 -44.51 24.59 0.94
N PHE A 278 -45.50 24.47 1.81
CA PHE A 278 -45.54 23.52 2.92
C PHE A 278 -45.86 22.12 2.41
#